data_AF-A0A7Y1YVU4-F1
#
_entry.id   AF-A0A7Y1YVU4-F1
#
_cell.length_a   1.000
_cell.length_b   1.000
_cell.length_c   1.000
_cell.angle_alpha   90.00
_cell.angle_beta   90.00
_cell.angle_gamma   90.00
#
_symmetry.space_group_name_H-M   'P 1'
#
loop_
_entity.id
_entity.type
_entity.pdbx_description
1 polymer ?
#
loop_
_entity_poly.entity_id
_entity_poly.type
_entity_poly.pdbx_seq_one_letter_code
_entity_poly.pdbx_strand_id
1 'polypeptide(L)'
;MTYCLAATVNDGLVFVSDSRTNAGIDQLGTFSKMHTFADLPGRFFALLSAGNLATTQAVVARLRRDIREGSQPSLATIERLREAADYVGQISRQVQDKYREEERDNGFAPEADFILGGQIGTAPHALFHIYSQGNFVSPTDLAPFVQIGEQKYGKPILDRIIESNTSLETAALCGLVSMDSTMRSNAGVGP
;
A
#
# COMPACT_ATOMS: atom_id res chain seq x y z
N MET A 1 7.09 6.07 10.79
CA MET A 1 6.17 7.24 10.67
C MET A 1 5.28 7.07 9.46
N THR A 2 4.34 6.13 9.52
CA THR A 2 3.36 5.84 8.47
C THR A 2 2.37 4.83 9.05
N TYR A 3 1.08 4.94 8.74
CA TYR A 3 0.13 3.86 8.90
C TYR A 3 -0.82 3.83 7.70
N CYS A 4 -0.83 2.69 7.00
CA CYS A 4 -1.84 2.40 5.99
C CYS A 4 -2.50 1.05 6.26
N LEU A 5 -3.76 0.94 5.86
CA LEU A 5 -4.61 -0.23 6.02
C LEU A 5 -5.44 -0.40 4.74
N ALA A 6 -5.65 -1.64 4.34
CA ALA A 6 -6.73 -1.96 3.43
C ALA A 6 -7.44 -3.25 3.85
N ALA A 7 -8.74 -3.30 3.59
CA ALA A 7 -9.60 -4.45 3.88
C ALA A 7 -10.29 -4.91 2.60
N THR A 8 -10.53 -6.21 2.50
CA THR A 8 -11.26 -6.86 1.41
C THR A 8 -12.46 -7.60 1.97
N VAL A 9 -13.65 -7.14 1.63
CA VAL A 9 -14.92 -7.77 2.03
C VAL A 9 -15.65 -8.26 0.77
N ASN A 10 -16.70 -9.05 0.93
CA ASN A 10 -17.47 -9.59 -0.20
C ASN A 10 -17.96 -8.49 -1.15
N ASP A 11 -18.34 -7.34 -0.59
CA ASP A 11 -18.88 -6.20 -1.33
C ASP A 11 -17.81 -5.34 -2.02
N GLY A 12 -16.52 -5.50 -1.68
CA GLY A 12 -15.44 -4.73 -2.30
C GLY A 12 -14.22 -4.48 -1.41
N LEU A 13 -13.55 -3.36 -1.66
CA LEU A 13 -12.30 -2.97 -1.02
C LEU A 13 -12.44 -1.64 -0.25
N VAL A 14 -11.78 -1.53 0.89
CA VAL A 14 -11.64 -0.31 1.68
C VAL A 14 -10.16 0.01 1.85
N PHE A 15 -9.77 1.27 1.67
CA PHE A 15 -8.40 1.74 1.82
C PHE A 15 -8.34 2.95 2.75
N VAL A 16 -7.37 2.97 3.66
CA VAL A 16 -7.13 4.06 4.62
C VAL A 16 -5.64 4.32 4.72
N SER A 17 -5.21 5.57 4.64
CA SER A 17 -3.80 5.97 4.78
C SER A 17 -3.67 7.26 5.56
N ASP A 18 -2.65 7.37 6.41
CA ASP A 18 -2.22 8.64 6.98
C ASP A 18 -1.32 9.43 6.00
N SER A 19 -0.93 10.66 6.36
CA SER A 19 -0.13 11.52 5.48
C SER A 19 1.17 12.04 6.10
N ARG A 20 1.31 11.97 7.43
CA ARG A 20 2.56 12.35 8.11
C ARG A 20 3.72 11.48 7.67
N THR A 21 4.81 12.10 7.24
CA THR A 21 5.95 11.39 6.67
C THR A 21 7.26 12.01 7.13
N ASN A 22 8.27 11.15 7.35
CA ASN A 22 9.65 11.58 7.55
C ASN A 22 10.32 11.79 6.19
N ALA A 23 10.77 13.00 5.88
CA ALA A 23 11.56 13.30 4.69
C ALA A 23 13.07 13.45 4.99
N GLY A 24 13.49 13.37 6.26
CA GLY A 24 14.88 13.56 6.68
C GLY A 24 14.98 14.07 8.12
N ILE A 25 16.21 14.30 8.59
CA ILE A 25 16.44 14.89 9.92
C ILE A 25 15.70 16.23 10.01
N ASP A 26 14.80 16.34 11.00
CA ASP A 26 13.93 17.49 11.24
C ASP A 26 13.00 17.89 10.08
N GLN A 27 12.76 16.99 9.12
CA GLN A 27 11.84 17.22 8.01
C GLN A 27 10.59 16.35 8.12
N LEU A 28 9.62 16.85 8.88
CA LEU A 28 8.25 16.31 8.90
C LEU A 28 7.39 17.01 7.86
N GLY A 29 6.69 16.24 7.03
CA GLY A 29 5.78 16.78 6.03
C GLY A 29 4.55 15.90 5.79
N THR A 30 3.62 16.45 5.02
CA THR A 30 2.37 15.78 4.61
C THR A 30 2.51 15.32 3.17
N PHE A 31 2.50 14.00 2.96
CA PHE A 31 2.58 13.38 1.63
C PHE A 31 1.46 12.36 1.48
N SER A 32 0.82 12.34 0.30
CA SER A 32 -0.15 11.29 0.01
C SER A 32 0.55 9.94 -0.05
N LYS A 33 0.02 8.97 0.69
CA LYS A 33 0.45 7.56 0.67
C LYS A 33 -0.53 6.65 -0.04
N MET A 34 -1.55 7.22 -0.67
CA MET A 34 -2.55 6.52 -1.47
C MET A 34 -2.50 7.04 -2.89
N HIS A 35 -2.35 6.12 -3.84
CA HIS A 35 -2.25 6.43 -5.26
C HIS A 35 -3.24 5.56 -6.04
N THR A 36 -4.19 6.19 -6.71
CA THR A 36 -5.16 5.50 -7.55
C THR A 36 -4.72 5.49 -9.01
N PHE A 37 -5.08 4.40 -9.69
CA PHE A 37 -4.94 4.19 -11.13
C PHE A 37 -6.34 3.86 -11.67
N ALA A 38 -7.22 4.87 -11.68
CA ALA A 38 -8.64 4.73 -12.01
C ALA A 38 -8.98 5.14 -13.45
N ASP A 39 -8.10 5.90 -14.12
CA ASP A 39 -8.32 6.37 -15.50
C ASP A 39 -8.01 5.29 -16.57
N LEU A 40 -7.87 4.03 -16.13
CA LEU A 40 -7.55 2.89 -16.99
C LEU A 40 -8.83 2.15 -17.38
N PRO A 41 -9.12 1.95 -18.68
CA PRO A 41 -10.36 1.31 -19.12
C PRO A 41 -10.56 -0.08 -18.50
N GLY A 42 -11.73 -0.28 -17.88
CA GLY A 42 -12.15 -1.57 -17.33
C GLY A 42 -11.32 -2.06 -16.15
N ARG A 43 -10.55 -1.21 -15.46
CA ARG A 43 -9.73 -1.62 -14.33
C ARG A 43 -9.57 -0.50 -13.31
N PHE A 44 -9.41 -0.88 -12.05
CA PHE A 44 -9.13 0.02 -10.94
C PHE A 44 -8.01 -0.57 -10.10
N PHE A 45 -7.04 0.27 -9.72
CA PHE A 45 -6.06 -0.07 -8.70
C PHE A 45 -5.91 1.07 -7.70
N ALA A 46 -5.67 0.71 -6.45
CA ALA A 46 -5.16 1.60 -5.41
C ALA A 46 -3.86 1.01 -4.84
N LEU A 47 -2.85 1.85 -4.72
CA LEU A 47 -1.55 1.52 -4.16
C LEU A 47 -1.33 2.36 -2.90
N LEU A 48 -1.15 1.71 -1.76
CA LEU A 48 -0.71 2.34 -0.53
C LEU A 48 0.79 2.11 -0.32
N SER A 49 1.48 3.08 0.27
CA SER A 49 2.94 3.02 0.43
C SER A 49 3.39 3.31 1.86
N ALA A 50 4.41 2.59 2.34
CA ALA A 50 5.09 2.85 3.61
C ALA A 50 6.60 2.60 3.49
N GLY A 51 7.39 3.24 4.36
CA GLY A 51 8.84 3.13 4.38
C GLY A 51 9.53 4.36 3.78
N ASN A 52 10.60 4.15 3.03
CA ASN A 52 11.41 5.24 2.51
C ASN A 52 10.63 6.11 1.49
N LEU A 53 10.54 7.42 1.75
CA LEU A 53 9.79 8.35 0.90
C LEU A 53 10.35 8.44 -0.53
N ALA A 54 11.67 8.48 -0.68
CA ALA A 54 12.29 8.55 -2.01
C ALA A 54 12.03 7.27 -2.82
N THR A 55 12.14 6.11 -2.17
CA THR A 55 11.83 4.80 -2.80
C THR A 55 10.37 4.75 -3.24
N THR A 56 9.43 5.04 -2.34
CA THR A 56 7.99 4.98 -2.63
C THR A 56 7.60 5.94 -3.77
N GLN A 57 8.13 7.17 -3.78
CA GLN A 57 7.92 8.12 -4.87
C GLN A 57 8.51 7.62 -6.20
N ALA A 58 9.71 7.06 -6.18
CA ALA A 58 10.35 6.53 -7.38
C ALA A 58 9.56 5.36 -7.99
N VAL A 59 9.01 4.47 -7.15
CA VAL A 59 8.12 3.38 -7.60
C VAL A 59 6.86 3.94 -8.24
N VAL A 60 6.13 4.84 -7.57
CA VAL A 60 4.91 5.45 -8.11
C VAL A 60 5.18 6.20 -9.41
N ALA A 61 6.27 6.96 -9.47
CA ALA A 61 6.68 7.68 -10.67
C ALA A 61 6.98 6.71 -11.83
N ARG A 62 7.63 5.58 -11.56
CA ARG A 62 7.90 4.55 -12.56
C ARG A 62 6.62 3.89 -13.07
N LEU A 63 5.70 3.51 -12.18
CA LEU A 63 4.41 2.94 -12.59
C LEU A 63 3.62 3.90 -13.50
N ARG A 64 3.54 5.18 -13.14
CA ARG A 64 2.88 6.21 -13.96
C ARG A 64 3.59 6.44 -15.30
N ARG A 65 4.92 6.42 -15.31
CA ARG A 65 5.72 6.54 -16.52
C ARG A 65 5.44 5.39 -17.48
N ASP A 66 5.49 4.15 -16.98
CA ASP A 66 5.30 2.95 -17.79
C ASP A 66 3.89 2.92 -18.42
N ILE A 67 2.86 3.38 -17.69
CA ILE A 67 1.50 3.58 -18.24
C ILE A 67 1.51 4.61 -19.38
N ARG A 68 2.09 5.79 -19.14
CA ARG A 68 2.10 6.90 -20.12
C ARG A 68 2.91 6.59 -21.37
N GLU A 69 3.99 5.81 -21.24
CA GLU A 69 4.86 5.39 -22.34
C GLU A 69 4.36 4.12 -23.04
N GLY A 70 3.25 3.51 -22.58
CA GLY A 70 2.73 2.27 -23.16
C GLY A 70 3.68 1.08 -22.99
N SER A 71 4.45 1.07 -21.91
CA SER A 71 5.44 0.02 -21.62
C SER A 71 4.77 -1.33 -21.34
N GLN A 72 5.50 -2.40 -21.62
CA GLN A 72 5.05 -3.78 -21.46
C GLN A 72 6.08 -4.56 -20.62
N PRO A 73 5.72 -5.08 -19.43
CA PRO A 73 4.42 -4.95 -18.77
C PRO A 73 4.17 -3.56 -18.16
N SER A 74 2.90 -3.21 -17.95
CA SER A 74 2.46 -2.07 -17.10
C SER A 74 1.09 -2.33 -16.48
N LEU A 75 0.67 -1.52 -15.50
CA LEU A 75 -0.69 -1.64 -14.91
C LEU A 75 -1.82 -1.44 -15.93
N ALA A 76 -1.53 -0.79 -17.06
CA ALA A 76 -2.49 -0.62 -18.16
C ALA A 76 -2.67 -1.87 -19.03
N THR A 77 -1.72 -2.81 -18.97
CA THR A 77 -1.63 -3.93 -19.94
C THR A 77 -1.76 -5.29 -19.27
N ILE A 78 -1.40 -5.40 -17.99
CA ILE A 78 -1.55 -6.61 -17.18
C ILE A 78 -3.01 -7.09 -17.13
N GLU A 79 -3.22 -8.41 -17.18
CA GLU A 79 -4.56 -9.01 -17.22
C GLU A 79 -5.01 -9.62 -15.89
N ARG A 80 -4.07 -9.92 -14.98
CA ARG A 80 -4.35 -10.51 -13.67
C ARG A 80 -3.84 -9.65 -12.52
N LEU A 81 -4.64 -9.48 -11.48
CA LEU A 81 -4.24 -8.69 -10.30
C LEU A 81 -2.96 -9.22 -9.61
N ARG A 82 -2.75 -10.53 -9.62
CA ARG A 82 -1.51 -11.14 -9.10
C ARG A 82 -0.27 -10.67 -9.89
N GLU A 83 -0.37 -10.61 -11.22
CA GLU A 83 0.70 -10.11 -12.08
C GLU A 83 0.95 -8.62 -11.84
N ALA A 84 -0.08 -7.85 -11.46
CA ALA A 84 0.08 -6.46 -11.07
C ALA A 84 0.88 -6.34 -9.76
N ALA A 85 0.66 -7.23 -8.79
CA ALA A 85 1.45 -7.30 -7.57
C ALA A 85 2.91 -7.72 -7.85
N ASP A 86 3.12 -8.73 -8.71
CA ASP A 86 4.45 -9.13 -9.19
C ASP A 86 5.19 -7.94 -9.84
N TYR A 87 4.51 -7.20 -10.72
CA TYR A 87 5.07 -6.06 -11.41
C TYR A 87 5.45 -4.93 -10.45
N VAL A 88 4.58 -4.55 -9.50
CA VAL A 88 4.92 -3.54 -8.49
C VAL A 88 6.10 -4.01 -7.62
N GLY A 89 6.13 -5.27 -7.20
CA GLY A 89 7.23 -5.85 -6.43
C GLY A 89 8.57 -5.83 -7.19
N GLN A 90 8.55 -6.15 -8.48
CA GLN A 90 9.73 -6.07 -9.34
C GLN A 90 10.27 -4.64 -9.46
N ILE A 91 9.38 -3.65 -9.67
CA ILE A 91 9.78 -2.24 -9.75
C ILE A 91 10.33 -1.74 -8.41
N SER A 92 9.68 -2.09 -7.28
CA SER A 92 10.17 -1.76 -5.93
C SER A 92 11.57 -2.31 -5.70
N ARG A 93 11.78 -3.59 -5.97
CA ARG A 93 13.11 -4.21 -5.84
C ARG A 93 14.16 -3.51 -6.70
N GLN A 94 13.85 -3.25 -7.98
CA GLN A 94 14.77 -2.52 -8.87
C GLN A 94 15.13 -1.12 -8.39
N VAL A 95 14.18 -0.40 -7.77
CA VAL A 95 14.44 0.94 -7.21
C VAL A 95 15.35 0.83 -5.99
N GLN A 96 15.09 -0.13 -5.10
CA GLN A 96 15.89 -0.34 -3.89
C GLN A 96 17.29 -0.86 -4.18
N ASP A 97 17.45 -1.73 -5.18
CA ASP A 97 18.72 -2.32 -5.60
C ASP A 97 19.72 -1.28 -6.12
N LYS A 98 19.26 -0.06 -6.44
CA LYS A 98 20.14 1.09 -6.77
C LYS A 98 20.99 1.54 -5.59
N TYR A 99 20.59 1.19 -4.37
CA TYR A 99 21.26 1.56 -3.13
C TYR A 99 21.80 0.29 -2.46
N ARG A 100 22.85 -0.29 -3.04
CA ARG A 100 23.42 -1.58 -2.58
C ARG A 100 23.96 -1.43 -1.16
N GLU A 101 23.82 -2.47 -0.33
CA GLU A 101 24.22 -2.43 1.09
C GLU A 101 25.65 -1.92 1.32
N GLU A 102 26.56 -2.28 0.42
CA GLU A 102 27.98 -1.88 0.42
C GLU A 102 28.20 -0.36 0.24
N GLU A 103 27.21 0.34 -0.32
CA GLU A 103 27.25 1.76 -0.66
C GLU A 103 26.38 2.61 0.29
N ARG A 104 25.75 1.98 1.30
CA ARG A 104 24.88 2.68 2.25
C ARG A 104 25.70 3.27 3.40
N ASP A 105 25.47 4.55 3.68
CA ASP A 105 25.88 5.14 4.96
C ASP A 105 25.15 4.44 6.12
N ASN A 106 25.82 4.36 7.28
CA ASN A 106 25.25 3.79 8.49
C ASN A 106 23.90 4.45 8.84
N GLY A 107 22.81 3.69 8.76
CA GLY A 107 21.46 4.14 9.11
C GLY A 107 20.54 4.47 7.92
N PHE A 108 21.00 4.37 6.67
CA PHE A 108 20.13 4.51 5.50
C PHE A 108 19.38 3.21 5.18
N ALA A 109 18.06 3.30 5.15
CA ALA A 109 17.14 2.21 4.85
C ALA A 109 16.27 2.60 3.64
N PRO A 110 16.54 2.07 2.42
CA PRO A 110 15.72 2.33 1.23
C PRO A 110 14.44 1.50 1.18
N GLU A 111 14.22 0.61 2.14
CA GLU A 111 13.11 -0.35 2.14
C GLU A 111 11.75 0.37 2.11
N ALA A 112 10.85 -0.18 1.30
CA ALA A 112 9.47 0.25 1.21
C ALA A 112 8.55 -0.96 1.03
N ASP A 113 7.41 -0.91 1.71
CA ASP A 113 6.33 -1.88 1.58
C ASP A 113 5.12 -1.22 0.93
N PHE A 114 4.31 -2.02 0.23
CA PHE A 114 3.14 -1.54 -0.47
C PHE A 114 1.92 -2.42 -0.21
N ILE A 115 0.74 -1.81 -0.24
CA ILE A 115 -0.52 -2.53 -0.37
C ILE A 115 -1.07 -2.22 -1.75
N LEU A 116 -1.27 -3.25 -2.58
CA LEU A 116 -1.95 -3.13 -3.86
C LEU A 116 -3.31 -3.80 -3.76
N GLY A 117 -4.37 -3.06 -4.07
CA GLY A 117 -5.70 -3.63 -4.25
C GLY A 117 -6.36 -3.11 -5.50
N GLY A 118 -7.30 -3.87 -6.05
CA GLY A 118 -7.97 -3.47 -7.28
C GLY A 118 -8.91 -4.52 -7.86
N GLN A 119 -9.39 -4.22 -9.06
CA GLN A 119 -10.25 -5.08 -9.87
C GLN A 119 -9.94 -4.88 -11.36
N ILE A 120 -9.95 -5.97 -12.14
CA ILE A 120 -9.78 -5.94 -13.60
C ILE A 120 -11.00 -6.60 -14.24
N GLY A 121 -11.71 -5.87 -15.09
CA GLY A 121 -12.92 -6.32 -15.76
C GLY A 121 -13.98 -6.79 -14.76
N THR A 122 -14.47 -8.00 -14.96
CA THR A 122 -15.44 -8.68 -14.07
C THR A 122 -14.78 -9.68 -13.13
N ALA A 123 -13.44 -9.76 -13.10
CA ALA A 123 -12.74 -10.63 -12.16
C ALA A 123 -13.00 -10.18 -10.72
N PRO A 124 -12.89 -11.08 -9.72
CA PRO A 124 -12.96 -10.69 -8.32
C PRO A 124 -11.94 -9.60 -7.98
N HIS A 125 -12.31 -8.68 -7.09
CA HIS A 125 -11.34 -7.78 -6.48
C HIS A 125 -10.37 -8.58 -5.60
N ALA A 126 -9.15 -8.07 -5.45
CA ALA A 126 -8.15 -8.70 -4.61
C ALA A 126 -7.24 -7.66 -3.96
N LEU A 127 -6.56 -8.10 -2.91
CA LEU A 127 -5.64 -7.30 -2.11
C LEU A 127 -4.32 -8.05 -1.94
N PHE A 128 -3.21 -7.32 -1.97
CA PHE A 128 -1.86 -7.86 -1.82
C PHE A 128 -1.03 -6.94 -0.94
N HIS A 129 -0.29 -7.54 -0.01
CA HIS A 129 0.78 -6.87 0.72
C HIS A 129 2.11 -7.28 0.08
N ILE A 130 2.78 -6.30 -0.52
CA ILE A 130 4.06 -6.43 -1.22
C ILE A 130 5.16 -5.97 -0.26
N TYR A 131 6.04 -6.90 0.08
CA TYR A 131 7.19 -6.64 0.94
C TYR A 131 8.32 -5.97 0.14
N SER A 132 9.22 -5.30 0.85
CA SER A 132 10.46 -4.75 0.30
C SER A 132 11.31 -5.72 -0.55
N GLN A 133 11.23 -7.04 -0.35
CA GLN A 133 11.93 -8.03 -1.18
C GLN A 133 11.25 -8.26 -2.55
N GLY A 134 10.08 -7.65 -2.79
CA GLY A 134 9.29 -7.73 -4.00
C GLY A 134 8.36 -8.94 -4.08
N ASN A 135 8.41 -9.85 -3.10
CA ASN A 135 7.40 -10.90 -2.93
C ASN A 135 6.15 -10.33 -2.22
N PHE A 136 5.04 -11.06 -2.28
CA PHE A 136 3.79 -10.61 -1.68
C PHE A 136 2.94 -11.75 -1.14
N VAL A 137 2.03 -11.39 -0.25
CA VAL A 137 0.95 -12.25 0.27
C VAL A 137 -0.41 -11.60 0.00
N SER A 138 -1.46 -12.41 0.00
CA SER A 138 -2.85 -11.94 -0.02
C SER A 138 -3.49 -12.24 1.34
N PRO A 139 -4.37 -11.37 1.87
CA PRO A 139 -5.10 -11.68 3.09
C PRO A 139 -5.98 -12.93 2.90
N THR A 140 -6.40 -13.50 4.02
CA THR A 140 -7.27 -14.69 4.05
C THR A 140 -8.64 -14.29 4.53
N ASP A 141 -9.65 -15.15 4.35
CA ASP A 141 -11.00 -14.90 4.88
C ASP A 141 -11.03 -14.79 6.42
N LEU A 142 -10.05 -15.39 7.12
CA LEU A 142 -9.92 -15.30 8.58
C LEU A 142 -9.36 -13.94 9.04
N ALA A 143 -8.65 -13.24 8.17
CA ALA A 143 -8.08 -11.92 8.43
C ALA A 143 -8.10 -11.12 7.12
N PRO A 144 -9.27 -10.58 6.74
CA PRO A 144 -9.50 -10.00 5.41
C PRO A 144 -8.96 -8.56 5.30
N PHE A 145 -7.78 -8.29 5.88
CA PHE A 145 -7.14 -6.98 5.83
C PHE A 145 -5.62 -7.10 5.90
N VAL A 146 -4.93 -6.05 5.45
CA VAL A 146 -3.48 -5.90 5.56
C VAL A 146 -3.13 -4.50 6.04
N GLN A 147 -2.06 -4.38 6.81
CA GLN A 147 -1.53 -3.13 7.33
C GLN A 147 -0.07 -2.98 6.89
N ILE A 148 0.40 -1.74 6.75
CA ILE A 148 1.82 -1.39 6.55
C ILE A 148 2.19 -0.19 7.44
N GLY A 149 3.45 -0.11 7.86
CA GLY A 149 3.94 0.91 8.80
C GLY A 149 3.69 0.56 10.28
N GLU A 150 3.07 1.47 11.04
CA GLU A 150 2.83 1.36 12.49
C GLU A 150 1.53 0.57 12.79
N GLN A 151 1.57 -0.74 12.62
CA GLN A 151 0.37 -1.58 12.57
C GLN A 151 -0.24 -1.91 13.95
N LYS A 152 0.55 -1.83 15.03
CA LYS A 152 0.24 -2.46 16.33
C LYS A 152 -0.97 -1.86 17.04
N TYR A 153 -1.10 -0.54 17.02
CA TYR A 153 -2.07 0.19 17.84
C TYR A 153 -3.50 0.02 17.33
N GLY A 154 -3.68 0.05 16.01
CA GLY A 154 -4.97 -0.07 15.36
C GLY A 154 -5.42 -1.51 15.08
N LYS A 155 -4.55 -2.52 15.26
CA LYS A 155 -4.88 -3.92 14.94
C LYS A 155 -6.02 -4.53 15.78
N PRO A 156 -6.11 -4.30 17.11
CA PRO A 156 -7.10 -5.00 17.93
C PRO A 156 -8.57 -4.71 17.58
N ILE A 157 -8.89 -3.54 16.99
CA ILE A 157 -10.26 -3.25 16.55
C ILE A 157 -10.57 -3.96 15.23
N LEU A 158 -9.58 -4.07 14.34
CA LEU A 158 -9.73 -4.79 13.07
C LEU A 158 -9.98 -6.28 13.32
N ASP A 159 -9.19 -6.90 14.20
CA ASP A 159 -9.33 -8.31 14.61
C ASP A 159 -10.71 -8.66 15.20
N ARG A 160 -11.45 -7.66 15.67
CA ARG A 160 -12.75 -7.86 16.34
C ARG A 160 -13.96 -7.63 15.44
N ILE A 161 -13.78 -6.92 14.32
CA ILE A 161 -14.89 -6.37 13.53
C ILE A 161 -14.82 -6.78 12.06
N ILE A 162 -13.61 -6.95 11.52
CA ILE A 162 -13.40 -7.15 10.08
C ILE A 162 -13.44 -8.64 9.76
N GLU A 163 -14.48 -9.04 9.06
CA GLU A 163 -14.73 -10.37 8.51
C GLU A 163 -15.13 -10.23 7.02
N SER A 164 -15.08 -11.31 6.24
CA SER A 164 -15.39 -11.23 4.79
C SER A 164 -16.81 -10.74 4.50
N ASN A 165 -17.78 -10.94 5.41
CA ASN A 165 -19.16 -10.49 5.26
C ASN A 165 -19.44 -9.08 5.87
N THR A 166 -18.43 -8.41 6.44
CA THR A 166 -18.58 -7.05 6.96
C THR A 166 -18.97 -6.11 5.82
N SER A 167 -19.92 -5.20 6.06
CA SER A 167 -20.31 -4.21 5.04
C SER A 167 -19.17 -3.22 4.77
N LEU A 168 -19.13 -2.63 3.57
CA LEU A 168 -18.15 -1.60 3.21
C LEU A 168 -18.16 -0.41 4.19
N GLU A 169 -19.35 0.01 4.64
CA GLU A 169 -19.51 1.11 5.59
C GLU A 169 -18.88 0.77 6.95
N THR A 170 -19.18 -0.41 7.50
CA THR A 170 -18.60 -0.86 8.78
C THR A 170 -17.09 -1.04 8.66
N ALA A 171 -16.60 -1.58 7.55
CA ALA A 171 -15.16 -1.73 7.29
C ALA A 171 -14.45 -0.36 7.22
N ALA A 172 -15.07 0.62 6.56
CA ALA A 172 -14.55 1.99 6.49
C ALA A 172 -14.51 2.67 7.87
N LEU A 173 -15.61 2.61 8.64
CA LEU A 173 -15.67 3.16 10.00
C LEU A 173 -14.65 2.48 10.93
N CYS A 174 -14.52 1.15 10.85
CA CYS A 174 -13.52 0.41 11.61
C CYS A 174 -12.10 0.83 11.24
N GLY A 175 -11.82 1.07 9.96
CA GLY A 175 -10.54 1.60 9.49
C GLY A 175 -10.22 2.99 10.05
N LEU A 176 -11.22 3.87 10.16
CA LEU A 176 -11.07 5.20 10.77
C LEU A 176 -10.81 5.12 12.28
N VAL A 177 -11.52 4.25 13.00
CA VAL A 177 -11.29 4.01 14.44
C VAL A 177 -9.90 3.42 14.68
N SER A 178 -9.45 2.53 13.80
CA SER A 178 -8.10 1.98 13.80
C SER A 178 -7.06 3.08 13.61
N MET A 179 -7.29 4.01 12.68
CA MET A 179 -6.43 5.19 12.45
C MET A 179 -6.39 6.12 13.67
N ASP A 180 -7.53 6.46 14.28
CA ASP A 180 -7.60 7.32 15.47
C ASP A 180 -6.81 6.73 16.65
N SER A 181 -6.99 5.44 16.91
CA SER A 181 -6.26 4.72 17.97
C SER A 181 -4.75 4.80 17.76
N THR A 182 -4.29 4.66 16.51
CA THR A 182 -2.88 4.75 16.15
C THR A 182 -2.35 6.18 16.29
N MET A 183 -3.05 7.20 15.79
CA MET A 183 -2.64 8.60 15.90
C MET A 183 -2.50 9.07 17.36
N ARG A 184 -3.39 8.62 18.24
CA ARG A 184 -3.34 8.97 19.67
C ARG A 184 -2.18 8.30 20.40
N SER A 185 -1.66 7.19 19.88
CA SER A 185 -0.66 6.35 20.55
C SER A 185 0.74 6.49 19.95
N ASN A 186 0.86 7.01 18.72
CA ASN A 186 2.14 7.19 18.02
C ASN A 186 2.16 8.50 17.22
N ALA A 187 3.00 9.45 17.64
CA ALA A 187 3.16 10.75 16.99
C ALA A 187 3.67 10.67 15.54
N GLY A 188 4.24 9.53 15.14
CA GLY A 188 4.66 9.24 13.78
C GLY A 188 3.53 8.97 12.80
N VAL A 189 2.28 8.95 13.26
CA VAL A 189 1.08 8.77 12.44
C VAL A 189 0.18 9.98 12.61
N GLY A 190 -0.36 10.49 11.50
CA GLY A 190 -1.27 11.62 11.56
C GLY A 190 -1.58 12.24 10.19
N PRO A 191 -2.45 13.26 10.18
CA PRO A 191 -2.52 14.17 9.05
C PRO A 191 -1.17 14.88 8.84
#